data_AF-A0A9E5GGG1-F1
#
_entry.id   AF-A0A9E5GGG1-F1
#
_cell.length_a   1.000
_cell.length_b   1.000
_cell.length_c   1.000
_cell.angle_alpha   90.00
_cell.angle_beta   90.00
_cell.angle_gamma   90.00
#
_symmetry.space_group_name_H-M   'P 1'
#
loop_
_entity.id
_entity.type
_entity.pdbx_description
1 polymer ?
#
loop_
_entity_poly.entity_id
_entity_poly.type
_entity_poly.pdbx_seq_one_letter_code
_entity_poly.pdbx_strand_id
1 'polypeptide(L)'
;MNWNFFYHIGIISLSLLLAALIRARIKFFQQFLIPAPIISGMMLLVFYNFIAPRWGLRNDFLGEIVYHLLNLSFIAMLLRVTPKEHTDRKGKRTLAANVTAVMGQYGLQCFVGLTLTALMIATFKPDLFPAFGFTLPLGFELGPGQAYSIGIGWESMGFRGGSSVGLTMAAIGFLLGSFGG
;
A
#
# COMPACT_ATOMS: atom_id res chain seq x y z
N MET A 1 -16.45 -24.35 10.27
CA MET A 1 -15.99 -23.55 9.11
C MET A 1 -16.71 -22.21 9.10
N ASN A 2 -15.99 -21.10 9.20
CA ASN A 2 -16.59 -19.77 9.05
C ASN A 2 -16.83 -19.48 7.56
N TRP A 3 -18.09 -19.61 7.11
CA TRP A 3 -18.49 -19.29 5.73
C TRP A 3 -18.28 -17.82 5.35
N ASN A 4 -18.07 -16.94 6.34
CA ASN A 4 -17.70 -15.53 6.17
C ASN A 4 -16.50 -15.31 5.24
N PHE A 5 -15.52 -16.21 5.28
CA PHE A 5 -14.37 -16.18 4.37
C PHE A 5 -14.78 -16.11 2.89
N PHE A 6 -15.71 -16.99 2.48
CA PHE A 6 -16.18 -17.06 1.10
C PHE A 6 -16.97 -15.81 0.71
N TYR A 7 -17.74 -15.24 1.63
CA TYR A 7 -18.45 -13.97 1.38
C TYR A 7 -17.46 -12.83 1.14
N HIS A 8 -16.43 -12.69 1.97
CA HIS A 8 -15.43 -11.63 1.79
C HIS A 8 -14.68 -11.76 0.47
N ILE A 9 -14.25 -12.97 0.10
CA ILE A 9 -13.60 -13.22 -1.20
C ILE A 9 -14.55 -12.88 -2.34
N GLY A 10 -15.81 -13.35 -2.29
CA GLY A 10 -16.81 -13.04 -3.31
C GLY A 10 -17.03 -11.54 -3.49
N ILE A 11 -17.13 -10.79 -2.38
CA ILE A 11 -17.27 -9.33 -2.39
C ILE A 11 -16.02 -8.65 -2.99
N ILE A 12 -14.82 -9.08 -2.60
CA ILE A 12 -13.56 -8.53 -3.12
C ILE A 12 -13.43 -8.80 -4.62
N SER A 13 -13.69 -10.04 -5.06
CA SER A 13 -13.65 -10.43 -6.47
C SER A 13 -14.67 -9.66 -7.31
N LEU A 14 -15.91 -9.52 -6.82
CA LEU A 14 -16.94 -8.73 -7.51
C LEU A 14 -16.54 -7.26 -7.62
N SER A 15 -16.03 -6.66 -6.53
CA SER A 15 -15.55 -5.28 -6.53
C SER A 15 -14.38 -5.08 -7.51
N LEU A 16 -13.44 -6.02 -7.58
CA LEU A 16 -12.33 -5.98 -8.54
C LEU A 16 -12.82 -6.06 -9.99
N LEU A 17 -13.79 -6.93 -10.27
CA LEU A 17 -14.40 -7.03 -11.61
C LEU A 17 -15.11 -5.72 -11.98
N LEU A 18 -15.91 -5.16 -11.07
CA LEU A 18 -16.57 -3.86 -11.30
C LEU A 18 -15.55 -2.74 -11.50
N ALA A 19 -14.50 -2.68 -10.69
CA ALA A 19 -13.44 -1.70 -10.82
C ALA A 19 -12.69 -1.81 -12.16
N ALA A 20 -12.44 -3.04 -12.63
CA ALA A 20 -11.84 -3.27 -13.94
C ALA A 20 -12.76 -2.79 -15.09
N LEU A 21 -14.07 -3.05 -14.99
CA LEU A 21 -15.05 -2.54 -15.96
C LEU A 21 -15.14 -1.00 -15.93
N ILE A 22 -15.19 -0.39 -14.75
CA ILE A 22 -15.21 1.07 -14.56
C ILE A 22 -13.97 1.69 -15.21
N ARG A 23 -12.79 1.14 -14.93
CA ARG A 23 -11.53 1.58 -15.55
C ARG A 23 -11.56 1.45 -17.08
N ALA A 24 -12.12 0.36 -17.61
CA ALA A 24 -12.21 0.13 -19.05
C ALA A 24 -13.22 1.04 -19.77
N ARG A 25 -14.18 1.64 -19.05
CA ARG A 25 -15.26 2.45 -19.66
C ARG A 25 -15.10 3.95 -19.44
N ILE A 26 -14.49 4.38 -18.34
CA ILE A 26 -14.39 5.80 -17.98
C ILE A 26 -13.02 6.36 -18.37
N LYS A 27 -13.01 7.36 -19.25
CA LYS A 27 -11.79 8.02 -19.76
C LYS A 27 -10.92 8.63 -18.66
N PHE A 28 -11.51 9.13 -17.58
CA PHE A 28 -10.77 9.68 -16.43
C PHE A 28 -9.78 8.66 -15.84
N PHE A 29 -10.24 7.44 -15.55
CA PHE A 29 -9.38 6.39 -14.98
C PHE A 29 -8.35 5.85 -15.98
N GLN A 30 -8.59 6.02 -17.28
CA GLN A 30 -7.64 5.66 -18.33
C GLN A 30 -6.53 6.71 -18.45
N GLN A 31 -6.91 7.99 -18.45
CA GLN A 31 -5.97 9.10 -18.59
C GLN A 31 -5.01 9.21 -17.40
N PHE A 32 -5.52 9.04 -16.17
CA PHE A 32 -4.71 9.01 -14.95
C PHE A 32 -4.13 7.63 -14.65
N LEU A 33 -4.29 6.65 -15.55
CA LEU A 33 -3.78 5.28 -15.41
C LEU A 33 -4.11 4.59 -14.06
N ILE A 34 -5.17 5.03 -13.37
CA ILE A 34 -5.51 4.58 -12.02
C ILE A 34 -5.74 3.05 -12.05
N PRO A 35 -4.98 2.27 -11.26
CA PRO A 35 -5.15 0.82 -11.21
C PRO A 35 -6.53 0.40 -10.71
N ALA A 36 -7.08 -0.66 -11.33
CA ALA A 36 -8.35 -1.27 -10.89
C ALA A 36 -8.34 -1.71 -9.41
N PRO A 37 -7.25 -2.25 -8.84
CA PRO A 37 -7.19 -2.56 -7.40
C PRO A 37 -7.46 -1.37 -6.48
N ILE A 38 -7.02 -0.16 -6.86
CA ILE A 38 -7.25 1.05 -6.05
C ILE A 38 -8.73 1.47 -6.11
N ILE A 39 -9.32 1.46 -7.31
CA ILE A 39 -10.74 1.76 -7.48
C ILE A 39 -11.58 0.77 -6.66
N SER A 40 -11.25 -0.52 -6.72
CA SER A 40 -11.88 -1.55 -5.90
C SER A 40 -11.68 -1.28 -4.40
N GLY A 41 -10.47 -0.94 -3.98
CA GLY A 41 -10.17 -0.59 -2.58
C GLY A 41 -11.01 0.58 -2.07
N MET A 42 -11.19 1.64 -2.87
CA MET A 42 -12.05 2.76 -2.52
C MET A 42 -13.52 2.35 -2.39
N MET A 43 -14.03 1.53 -3.31
CA MET A 43 -15.40 0.99 -3.25
C MET A 43 -15.60 0.13 -1.99
N LEU A 44 -14.64 -0.75 -1.69
CA LEU A 44 -14.67 -1.63 -0.52
C LEU A 44 -14.54 -0.85 0.78
N LEU A 45 -13.77 0.23 0.82
CA LEU A 45 -13.67 1.09 1.99
C LEU A 45 -15.03 1.67 2.35
N VAL A 46 -15.79 2.18 1.37
CA VAL A 46 -17.16 2.68 1.59
C VAL A 46 -18.08 1.52 2.02
N PHE A 47 -18.02 0.38 1.33
CA PHE A 47 -18.85 -0.77 1.65
C PHE A 47 -18.62 -1.31 3.07
N TYR A 48 -17.36 -1.52 3.48
CA TYR A 48 -17.03 -2.08 4.78
C TYR A 48 -17.22 -1.11 5.95
N ASN A 49 -17.20 0.21 5.72
CA ASN A 49 -17.48 1.18 6.77
C ASN A 49 -18.98 1.43 6.98
N PHE A 50 -19.79 1.39 5.91
CA PHE A 50 -21.20 1.78 6.01
C PHE A 50 -22.19 0.62 5.87
N ILE A 51 -21.92 -0.37 5.01
CA ILE A 51 -22.91 -1.40 4.64
C ILE A 51 -22.63 -2.71 5.39
N ALA A 52 -21.38 -3.18 5.35
CA ALA A 52 -20.98 -4.45 5.96
C ALA A 52 -21.33 -4.60 7.46
N PRO A 53 -21.19 -3.55 8.31
CA PRO A 53 -21.54 -3.67 9.72
C PRO A 53 -23.04 -3.93 9.94
N ARG A 54 -23.91 -3.45 9.04
CA ARG A 54 -25.36 -3.70 9.09
C ARG A 54 -25.72 -5.16 8.79
N TRP A 55 -24.82 -5.89 8.12
CA TRP A 55 -24.98 -7.30 7.79
C TRP A 55 -24.15 -8.23 8.70
N GLY A 56 -23.55 -7.69 9.77
CA GLY A 56 -22.72 -8.46 10.70
C GLY A 56 -21.40 -8.96 10.10
N LEU A 57 -20.97 -8.43 8.95
CA LEU A 57 -19.71 -8.78 8.30
C LEU A 57 -18.56 -8.03 8.98
N ARG A 58 -17.79 -8.76 9.80
CA ARG A 58 -16.57 -8.24 10.44
C ARG A 58 -15.42 -8.17 9.44
N ASN A 59 -14.59 -7.13 9.54
CA ASN A 59 -13.46 -6.89 8.64
C ASN A 59 -12.11 -7.39 9.19
N ASP A 60 -12.07 -7.95 10.41
CA ASP A 60 -10.85 -8.37 11.11
C ASP A 60 -9.99 -9.33 10.27
N PHE A 61 -10.63 -10.14 9.44
CA PHE A 61 -9.98 -11.13 8.60
C PHE A 61 -9.30 -10.53 7.34
N LEU A 62 -9.61 -9.28 6.95
CA LEU A 62 -9.03 -8.66 5.76
C LEU A 62 -7.51 -8.49 5.90
N GLY A 63 -7.00 -8.21 7.10
CA GLY A 63 -5.56 -8.13 7.37
C GLY A 63 -4.86 -9.48 7.14
N GLU A 64 -5.44 -10.57 7.61
CA GLU A 64 -4.89 -11.93 7.41
C GLU A 64 -4.84 -12.30 5.91
N ILE A 65 -5.87 -11.95 5.13
CA ILE A 65 -5.85 -12.13 3.67
C ILE A 65 -4.66 -11.38 3.06
N VAL A 66 -4.48 -10.10 3.42
CA VAL A 66 -3.38 -9.30 2.89
C VAL A 66 -2.04 -9.94 3.25
N TYR A 67 -1.84 -10.35 4.51
CA TYR A 67 -0.61 -11.03 4.94
C TYR A 67 -0.28 -12.25 4.09
N HIS A 68 -1.24 -13.16 3.90
CA HIS A 68 -1.01 -14.39 3.15
C HIS A 68 -0.81 -14.15 1.65
N LEU A 69 -1.63 -13.30 1.02
CA LEU A 69 -1.53 -13.01 -0.42
C LEU A 69 -0.23 -12.27 -0.76
N LEU A 70 0.21 -11.38 0.10
CA LEU A 70 1.44 -10.60 -0.04
C LEU A 70 2.67 -11.51 0.10
N ASN A 71 2.68 -12.42 1.07
CA ASN A 71 3.72 -13.43 1.21
C ASN A 71 3.80 -14.33 -0.04
N LEU A 72 2.65 -14.79 -0.55
CA LEU A 72 2.59 -15.57 -1.79
C LEU A 72 3.14 -14.79 -2.99
N SER A 73 2.83 -13.49 -3.08
CA SER A 73 3.33 -12.60 -4.14
C SER A 73 4.85 -12.47 -4.10
N PHE A 74 5.46 -12.35 -2.92
CA PHE A 74 6.91 -12.30 -2.78
C PHE A 74 7.58 -13.63 -3.17
N ILE A 75 7.03 -14.76 -2.77
CA ILE A 75 7.54 -16.08 -3.18
C ILE A 75 7.50 -16.20 -4.70
N ALA A 76 6.38 -15.83 -5.34
CA ALA A 76 6.25 -15.84 -6.79
C ALA A 76 7.26 -14.93 -7.48
N MET A 77 7.51 -13.73 -6.94
CA MET A 77 8.53 -12.81 -7.47
C MET A 77 9.95 -13.37 -7.35
N LEU A 78 10.29 -14.00 -6.24
CA LEU A 78 11.62 -14.61 -6.03
C LEU A 78 11.87 -15.81 -6.95
N LEU A 79 10.81 -16.59 -7.26
CA LEU A 79 10.88 -17.72 -8.17
C LEU A 79 10.96 -17.29 -9.66
N ARG A 80 10.66 -16.03 -9.97
CA ARG A 80 10.68 -15.52 -11.35
C ARG A 80 12.12 -15.39 -11.85
N VAL A 81 12.51 -16.27 -12.78
CA VAL A 81 13.79 -16.17 -13.47
C VAL A 81 13.79 -14.94 -14.36
N THR A 82 14.73 -14.02 -14.10
CA THR A 82 14.89 -12.80 -14.89
C THR A 82 16.04 -13.01 -15.89
N PRO A 83 15.87 -12.70 -17.19
CA PRO A 83 16.95 -12.79 -18.16
C PRO A 83 18.14 -11.91 -17.75
N LYS A 84 19.37 -12.41 -17.91
CA LYS A 84 20.57 -11.60 -17.69
C LYS A 84 20.69 -10.58 -18.83
N GLU A 85 20.43 -9.30 -18.54
CA GLU A 85 20.79 -8.21 -19.45
C GLU A 85 22.32 -7.98 -19.44
N HIS A 86 22.88 -7.78 -20.62
CA HIS A 86 24.26 -7.32 -20.76
C HIS A 86 24.33 -5.82 -20.44
N THR A 87 24.71 -5.49 -19.20
CA THR A 87 24.89 -4.09 -18.78
C THR A 87 26.21 -3.49 -19.27
N ASP A 88 26.13 -2.59 -20.24
CA ASP A 88 27.23 -1.73 -20.67
C ASP A 88 27.58 -0.65 -19.62
N ARG A 89 28.75 -0.01 -19.76
CA ARG A 89 29.24 1.09 -18.91
C ARG A 89 28.23 2.25 -18.78
N LYS A 90 27.43 2.52 -19.82
CA LYS A 90 26.34 3.50 -19.79
C LYS A 90 25.19 3.05 -18.87
N GLY A 91 24.84 1.76 -18.89
CA GLY A 91 23.87 1.15 -17.99
C GLY A 91 24.29 1.22 -16.52
N LYS A 92 25.59 1.01 -16.22
CA LYS A 92 26.13 1.17 -14.86
C LYS A 92 26.00 2.60 -14.32
N ARG A 93 26.21 3.62 -15.17
CA ARG A 93 26.07 5.03 -14.78
C ARG A 93 24.61 5.42 -14.56
N THR A 94 23.68 4.95 -15.41
CA THR A 94 22.25 5.16 -15.22
C THR A 94 21.75 4.46 -13.95
N LEU A 95 22.22 3.24 -13.67
CA LEU A 95 21.89 2.54 -12.44
C LEU A 95 22.38 3.31 -11.21
N ALA A 96 23.62 3.78 -11.21
CA ALA A 96 24.15 4.58 -10.11
C ALA A 96 23.34 5.87 -9.88
N ALA A 97 22.99 6.59 -10.96
CA ALA A 97 22.18 7.80 -10.87
C ALA A 97 20.77 7.52 -10.31
N ASN A 98 20.13 6.43 -10.76
CA ASN A 98 18.82 6.02 -10.25
C ASN A 98 18.89 5.62 -8.77
N VAL A 99 19.92 4.87 -8.37
CA VAL A 99 20.11 4.49 -6.96
C VAL A 99 20.30 5.72 -6.09
N THR A 100 21.15 6.68 -6.51
CA THR A 100 21.33 7.94 -5.77
C THR A 100 20.05 8.75 -5.69
N ALA A 101 19.27 8.83 -6.78
CA ALA A 101 18.00 9.53 -6.80
C ALA A 101 16.98 8.92 -5.83
N VAL A 102 16.82 7.59 -5.86
CA VAL A 102 15.92 6.86 -4.95
C VAL A 102 16.34 7.03 -3.50
N MET A 103 17.64 6.95 -3.20
CA MET A 103 18.14 7.18 -1.84
C MET A 103 17.90 8.61 -1.36
N GLY A 104 18.04 9.59 -2.26
CA GLY A 104 17.74 10.99 -1.97
C GLY A 104 16.25 11.22 -1.69
N GLN A 105 15.37 10.61 -2.49
CA GLN A 105 13.92 10.65 -2.29
C GLN A 105 13.53 10.00 -0.96
N TYR A 106 14.12 8.84 -0.63
CA TYR A 106 13.88 8.14 0.63
C TYR A 106 14.28 8.99 1.83
N GLY A 107 15.47 9.60 1.78
CA GLY A 107 15.95 10.52 2.80
C GLY A 107 15.03 11.73 2.97
N LEU A 108 14.60 12.35 1.86
CA LEU A 108 13.70 13.50 1.89
C LEU A 108 12.33 13.14 2.49
N GLN A 109 11.73 12.03 2.05
CA GLN A 109 10.44 11.57 2.55
C GLN A 109 10.51 11.19 4.04
N CYS A 110 11.60 10.54 4.46
CA CYS A 110 11.86 10.26 5.86
C CYS A 110 11.96 11.55 6.69
N PHE A 111 12.75 12.52 6.23
CA PHE A 111 12.90 13.81 6.90
C PHE A 111 11.57 14.55 7.02
N VAL A 112 10.82 14.67 5.93
CA VAL A 112 9.50 15.33 5.91
C VAL A 112 8.52 14.59 6.80
N GLY A 113 8.43 13.26 6.68
CA GLY A 113 7.51 12.44 7.46
C GLY A 113 7.77 12.50 8.97
N LEU A 114 9.04 12.41 9.39
CA LEU A 114 9.42 12.54 10.80
C LEU A 114 9.21 13.96 11.32
N THR A 115 9.54 14.98 10.53
CA THR A 115 9.33 16.38 10.92
C THR A 115 7.85 16.67 11.14
N LEU A 116 6.99 16.23 10.19
CA LEU A 116 5.54 16.34 10.35
C LEU A 116 5.08 15.57 11.59
N THR A 117 5.55 14.35 11.81
CA THR A 117 5.18 13.56 12.98
C THR A 117 5.57 14.24 14.29
N ALA A 118 6.77 14.83 14.37
CA ALA A 118 7.21 15.59 15.52
C ALA A 118 6.32 16.81 15.78
N LEU A 119 5.93 17.54 14.72
CA LEU A 119 4.98 18.64 14.82
C LEU A 119 3.62 18.16 15.32
N MET A 120 3.12 17.03 14.81
CA MET A 120 1.83 16.43 15.24
C MET A 120 1.87 16.05 16.73
N ILE A 121 2.98 15.47 17.19
CA ILE A 121 3.22 15.12 18.59
C ILE A 121 3.22 16.38 19.46
N ALA A 122 3.91 17.43 19.02
CA ALA A 122 4.03 18.68 19.77
C ALA A 122 2.73 19.50 19.85
N THR A 123 1.78 19.30 18.93
CA THR A 123 0.60 20.18 18.80
C THR A 123 -0.73 19.53 19.16
N PHE A 124 -1.03 18.33 18.64
CA PHE A 124 -2.40 17.77 18.75
C PHE A 124 -2.50 16.29 19.09
N LYS A 125 -1.41 15.50 18.95
CA LYS A 125 -1.40 14.08 19.34
C LYS A 125 -0.09 13.67 20.03
N PRO A 126 0.09 14.02 21.32
CA PRO A 126 1.29 13.67 22.08
C PRO A 126 1.59 12.17 22.13
N ASP A 127 0.54 11.34 22.12
CA ASP A 127 0.63 9.88 22.18
C ASP A 127 0.85 9.22 20.79
N LEU A 128 1.12 10.01 19.74
CA LEU A 128 1.35 9.46 18.40
C LEU A 128 2.67 8.67 18.37
N PHE A 129 2.62 7.45 17.85
CA PHE A 129 3.80 6.61 17.75
C PHE A 129 4.85 7.27 16.83
N PRO A 130 6.10 7.47 17.28
CA PRO A 130 7.10 8.20 16.50
C PRO A 130 7.38 7.60 15.12
N ALA A 131 7.25 6.28 14.95
CA ALA A 131 7.45 5.64 13.65
C ALA A 131 6.35 5.92 12.63
N PHE A 132 5.28 6.63 13.00
CA PHE A 132 4.28 7.11 12.05
C PHE A 132 4.93 7.88 10.88
N GLY A 133 5.97 8.68 11.13
CA GLY A 133 6.65 9.45 10.09
C GLY A 133 7.35 8.58 9.04
N PHE A 134 7.81 7.39 9.43
CA PHE A 134 8.40 6.43 8.50
C PHE A 134 7.35 5.77 7.61
N THR A 135 6.05 5.82 7.94
CA THR A 135 5.01 5.24 7.07
C THR A 135 4.93 5.93 5.70
N LEU A 136 5.40 7.19 5.61
CA LEU A 136 5.46 7.94 4.37
C LEU A 136 6.45 7.30 3.35
N PRO A 137 7.77 7.20 3.62
CA PRO A 137 8.69 6.53 2.70
C PRO A 137 8.36 5.04 2.50
N LEU A 138 7.87 4.34 3.54
CA LEU A 138 7.44 2.95 3.41
C LEU A 138 6.31 2.79 2.38
N GLY A 139 5.31 3.66 2.42
CA GLY A 139 4.17 3.60 1.51
C GLY A 139 4.53 4.00 0.08
N PHE A 140 5.26 5.10 -0.09
CA PHE A 140 5.53 5.71 -1.39
C PHE A 140 6.65 5.03 -2.18
N GLU A 141 7.65 4.44 -1.52
CA GLU A 141 8.81 3.84 -2.21
C GLU A 141 8.89 2.32 -2.09
N LEU A 142 8.58 1.75 -0.92
CA LEU A 142 8.71 0.29 -0.73
C LEU A 142 7.43 -0.49 -1.07
N GLY A 143 6.31 0.22 -1.20
CA GLY A 143 5.02 -0.34 -1.55
C GLY A 143 4.31 -1.06 -0.40
N PRO A 144 3.09 -1.56 -0.66
CA PRO A 144 2.18 -2.07 0.37
C PRO A 144 2.73 -3.32 1.06
N GLY A 145 3.54 -4.09 0.34
CA GLY A 145 4.19 -5.31 0.84
C GLY A 145 5.06 -5.05 2.07
N GLN A 146 6.04 -4.18 1.88
CA GLN A 146 7.02 -3.85 2.90
C GLN A 146 6.40 -2.98 4.00
N ALA A 147 5.54 -2.02 3.63
CA ALA A 147 4.85 -1.17 4.58
C ALA A 147 3.98 -1.98 5.57
N TYR A 148 3.29 -3.01 5.07
CA TYR A 148 2.48 -3.90 5.91
C TYR A 148 3.34 -4.75 6.86
N SER A 149 4.36 -5.44 6.32
CA SER A 149 5.23 -6.32 7.12
C SER A 149 5.99 -5.56 8.21
N ILE A 150 6.51 -4.37 7.91
CA ILE A 150 7.18 -3.51 8.89
C ILE A 150 6.17 -2.96 9.91
N GLY A 151 4.97 -2.57 9.46
CA GLY A 151 3.89 -2.09 10.33
C GLY A 151 3.40 -3.12 11.34
N ILE A 152 3.30 -4.41 10.96
CA ILE A 152 3.04 -5.51 11.91
C ILE A 152 4.14 -5.58 12.97
N GLY A 153 5.41 -5.44 12.56
CA GLY A 153 6.52 -5.40 13.49
C GLY A 153 6.34 -4.29 14.54
N TRP A 154 5.91 -3.10 14.12
CA TRP A 154 5.64 -1.98 15.04
C TRP A 154 4.39 -2.16 15.90
N GLU A 155 3.39 -2.91 15.46
CA GLU A 155 2.25 -3.27 16.31
C GLU A 155 2.68 -4.04 17.56
N SER A 156 3.68 -4.93 17.43
CA SER A 156 4.27 -5.64 18.58
C SER A 156 4.99 -4.70 19.57
N MET A 157 5.39 -3.53 19.10
CA MET A 157 6.05 -2.47 19.89
C MET A 157 5.07 -1.40 20.41
N GLY A 158 3.75 -1.58 20.19
CA GLY A 158 2.72 -0.66 20.68
C GLY A 158 2.11 0.27 19.64
N PHE A 159 2.56 0.24 18.37
CA PHE A 159 1.94 1.02 17.29
C PHE A 159 0.65 0.35 16.80
N ARG A 160 -0.44 0.47 17.56
CA ARG A 160 -1.74 -0.17 17.24
C ARG A 160 -2.21 0.22 15.84
N GLY A 161 -2.41 -0.78 14.98
CA GLY A 161 -2.85 -0.60 13.59
C GLY A 161 -1.76 -0.11 12.64
N GLY A 162 -0.48 -0.15 13.03
CA GLY A 162 0.65 0.28 12.19
C GLY A 162 0.68 -0.41 10.81
N SER A 163 0.26 -1.67 10.74
CA SER A 163 0.13 -2.41 9.48
C SER A 163 -0.90 -1.79 8.52
N SER A 164 -2.05 -1.38 9.05
CA SER A 164 -3.14 -0.73 8.30
C SER A 164 -2.77 0.69 7.89
N VAL A 165 -2.05 1.42 8.75
CA VAL A 165 -1.49 2.75 8.41
C VAL A 165 -0.50 2.63 7.24
N GLY A 166 0.40 1.65 7.28
CA GLY A 166 1.35 1.38 6.20
C GLY A 166 0.65 1.08 4.86
N LEU A 167 -0.36 0.21 4.86
CA LEU A 167 -1.17 -0.07 3.66
C LEU A 167 -1.90 1.17 3.14
N THR A 168 -2.41 2.01 4.04
CA THR A 168 -3.09 3.25 3.68
C THR A 168 -2.12 4.23 3.02
N MET A 169 -0.92 4.40 3.57
CA MET A 169 0.12 5.24 2.96
C MET A 169 0.54 4.73 1.59
N ALA A 170 0.65 3.41 1.42
CA ALA A 170 0.94 2.82 0.11
C ALA A 170 -0.19 3.09 -0.90
N ALA A 171 -1.46 2.97 -0.49
CA ALA A 171 -2.59 3.29 -1.35
C ALA A 171 -2.61 4.77 -1.76
N ILE A 172 -2.30 5.68 -0.83
CA ILE A 172 -2.17 7.12 -1.11
C ILE A 172 -1.01 7.38 -2.08
N GLY A 173 0.15 6.75 -1.85
CA GLY A 173 1.31 6.87 -2.74
C GLY A 173 0.99 6.44 -4.17
N PHE A 174 0.33 5.30 -4.34
CA PHE A 174 -0.12 4.85 -5.67
C PHE A 174 -1.14 5.80 -6.32
N LEU A 175 -2.07 6.35 -5.54
CA LEU A 175 -3.02 7.34 -6.05
C LEU A 175 -2.29 8.58 -6.54
N LEU A 176 -1.40 9.15 -5.72
CA LEU A 176 -0.64 10.35 -6.09
C LEU A 176 0.29 10.10 -7.27
N GLY A 177 0.95 8.94 -7.33
CA GLY A 177 1.75 8.54 -8.49
C GLY A 177 0.93 8.45 -9.78
N SER A 178 -0.32 7.97 -9.69
CA SER A 178 -1.24 7.92 -10.83
C SER A 178 -1.59 9.32 -11.36
N PHE A 179 -1.65 10.35 -10.50
CA PHE A 179 -1.91 11.73 -10.90
C PHE A 179 -0.66 12.53 -11.28
N GLY A 180 0.47 12.26 -10.61
CA GLY A 180 1.72 13.02 -10.74
C GLY A 180 2.57 12.64 -11.95
N GLY A 181 2.40 11.42 -12.47
CA GLY A 181 3.23 10.86 -13.55
C GLY A 181 4.46 10.16 -13.02
#